data_AF-A0AA49GDW2-F1
#
_entry.id   AF-A0AA49GDW2-F1
#
_cell.length_a   1.000
_cell.length_b   1.000
_cell.length_c   1.000
_cell.angle_alpha   90.00
_cell.angle_beta   90.00
_cell.angle_gamma   90.00
#
_symmetry.space_group_name_H-M   'P 1'
#
loop_
_entity.id
_entity.type
_entity.pdbx_description
1 polymer ?
#
loop_
_entity_poly.entity_id
_entity_poly.type
_entity_poly.pdbx_seq_one_letter_code
_entity_poly.pdbx_strand_id
1 'polypeptide(L)'
;MRFKRKQRFEHYPSTLTGRLLKNKFFLAFFVVSITIVVYSAFKDSKNRNDWIATNKNNCQSYKSVYFQGQIDSTYEDKDNRYLFTAIVESRDSIFSISSWYIDYPEAYFKKGDYIIKEANGFIYKIIRPQQSSDTIRIKSDFDCNRWEKHRK
;
A
#
# COMPACT_ATOMS: atom_id res chain seq x y z
N MET A 1 32.17 -41.12 83.24
CA MET A 1 31.55 -41.31 81.92
C MET A 1 30.34 -40.38 81.79
N ARG A 2 30.38 -39.39 80.87
CA ARG A 2 29.21 -38.56 80.51
C ARG A 2 28.97 -38.72 79.00
N PHE A 3 27.74 -39.07 78.65
CA PHE A 3 27.29 -39.31 77.29
C PHE A 3 26.40 -38.15 76.81
N LYS A 4 26.51 -37.85 75.50
CA LYS A 4 25.56 -37.15 74.61
C LYS A 4 25.53 -35.61 74.74
N ARG A 5 25.39 -34.82 73.67
CA ARG A 5 24.70 -35.06 72.39
C ARG A 5 25.29 -34.10 71.32
N LYS A 6 25.80 -34.62 70.20
CA LYS A 6 26.09 -33.81 68.99
C LYS A 6 24.77 -33.48 68.31
N GLN A 7 24.40 -32.21 68.20
CA GLN A 7 23.33 -31.77 67.32
C GLN A 7 23.88 -31.71 65.89
N ARG A 8 23.33 -32.55 65.01
CA ARG A 8 23.49 -32.43 63.55
C ARG A 8 22.55 -31.32 63.10
N PHE A 9 23.09 -30.21 62.62
CA PHE A 9 22.34 -29.26 61.81
C PHE A 9 22.10 -29.92 60.45
N GLU A 10 20.86 -30.33 60.21
CA GLU A 10 20.40 -30.72 58.88
C GLU A 10 20.34 -29.46 58.02
N HIS A 11 21.21 -29.41 57.02
CA HIS A 11 21.15 -28.46 55.91
C HIS A 11 19.95 -28.84 55.04
N TYR A 12 18.84 -28.13 55.18
CA TYR A 12 17.72 -28.24 54.23
C TYR A 12 18.09 -27.57 52.90
N PRO A 13 17.85 -28.22 51.74
CA PRO A 13 18.23 -27.68 50.45
C PRO A 13 17.30 -26.53 50.04
N SER A 14 17.89 -25.40 49.66
CA SER A 14 17.26 -24.19 49.11
C SER A 14 16.73 -24.38 47.68
N THR A 15 16.07 -25.51 47.38
CA THR A 15 15.75 -25.92 45.99
C THR A 15 14.34 -25.57 45.52
N LEU A 16 13.44 -25.12 46.40
CA LEU A 16 12.07 -24.73 46.00
C LEU A 16 11.96 -23.29 45.45
N THR A 17 12.73 -22.34 45.99
CA THR A 17 12.67 -20.92 45.58
C THR A 17 13.27 -20.70 44.18
N GLY A 18 14.26 -21.50 43.78
CA GLY A 18 14.89 -21.41 42.46
C GLY A 18 14.02 -21.87 41.27
N ARG A 19 13.05 -22.78 41.47
CA ARG A 19 12.14 -23.23 40.39
C ARG A 19 10.99 -22.25 40.14
N LEU A 20 10.46 -21.63 41.19
CA LEU A 20 9.36 -20.65 41.07
C LEU A 20 9.81 -19.36 40.37
N LEU A 21 11.05 -18.91 40.62
CA LEU A 21 11.61 -17.74 39.94
C LEU A 21 11.80 -17.98 38.43
N LYS A 22 12.32 -19.15 38.02
CA LYS A 22 12.50 -19.49 36.59
C LYS A 22 11.18 -19.50 35.80
N ASN A 23 10.09 -19.99 36.40
CA ASN A 23 8.77 -20.00 35.75
C ASN A 23 8.15 -18.60 35.62
N LYS A 24 8.40 -17.68 36.56
CA LYS A 24 7.89 -16.31 36.47
C LYS A 24 8.57 -15.50 35.36
N PHE A 25 9.88 -15.68 35.17
CA PHE A 25 10.61 -15.04 34.06
C PHE A 25 10.17 -15.59 32.69
N PHE A 26 9.95 -16.90 32.58
CA PHE A 26 9.44 -17.50 31.35
C PHE A 26 8.04 -17.00 31.01
N LEU A 27 7.14 -16.92 32.02
CA LEU A 27 5.80 -16.39 31.83
C LEU A 27 5.81 -14.91 31.41
N ALA A 28 6.64 -14.09 32.05
CA ALA A 28 6.78 -12.67 31.70
C ALA A 28 7.31 -12.50 30.26
N PHE A 29 8.34 -13.25 29.88
CA PHE A 29 8.88 -13.21 28.51
C PHE A 29 7.87 -13.67 27.46
N PHE A 30 7.07 -14.69 27.78
CA PHE A 30 5.99 -15.17 26.91
C PHE A 30 4.90 -14.11 26.71
N VAL A 31 4.47 -13.44 27.78
CA VAL A 31 3.48 -12.36 27.70
C VAL A 31 4.01 -11.18 26.87
N VAL A 32 5.27 -10.77 27.08
CA VAL A 32 5.91 -9.70 26.29
C VAL A 32 6.03 -10.08 24.81
N SER A 33 6.36 -11.34 24.51
CA SER A 33 6.46 -11.82 23.13
C SER A 33 5.10 -11.80 22.43
N ILE A 34 4.04 -12.25 23.11
CA ILE A 34 2.67 -12.21 22.58
C ILE A 34 2.23 -10.78 22.33
N THR A 35 2.46 -9.85 23.27
CA THR A 35 2.04 -8.46 23.09
C THR A 35 2.77 -7.79 21.92
N ILE A 36 4.06 -8.07 21.71
CA ILE A 36 4.81 -7.57 20.55
C ILE A 36 4.23 -8.11 19.24
N VAL A 37 3.98 -9.41 19.14
CA VAL A 37 3.43 -10.05 17.94
C VAL A 37 2.03 -9.52 17.63
N VAL A 38 1.16 -9.47 18.65
CA VAL A 38 -0.21 -8.97 18.52
C VAL A 38 -0.21 -7.49 18.11
N TYR A 39 0.59 -6.66 18.79
CA TYR A 39 0.72 -5.24 18.46
C TYR A 39 1.23 -5.02 17.02
N SER A 40 2.20 -5.82 16.57
CA SER A 40 2.75 -5.73 15.21
C SER A 40 1.70 -6.11 14.16
N ALA A 41 0.95 -7.19 14.39
CA ALA A 41 -0.16 -7.60 13.51
C ALA A 41 -1.28 -6.54 13.44
N PHE A 42 -1.62 -5.90 14.57
CA PHE A 42 -2.59 -4.81 14.60
C PHE A 42 -2.09 -3.55 13.89
N LYS A 43 -0.82 -3.18 14.09
CA LYS A 43 -0.19 -2.03 13.41
C LYS A 43 -0.15 -2.23 11.89
N ASP A 44 0.23 -3.43 11.44
CA ASP A 44 0.25 -3.78 10.02
C ASP A 44 -1.16 -3.78 9.43
N SER A 45 -2.15 -4.28 10.17
CA SER A 45 -3.55 -4.23 9.75
C SER A 45 -4.06 -2.80 9.62
N LYS A 46 -3.74 -1.93 10.59
CA LYS A 46 -4.14 -0.52 10.57
C LYS A 46 -3.48 0.23 9.42
N ASN A 47 -2.16 0.14 9.28
CA ASN A 47 -1.41 0.76 8.19
C ASN A 47 -1.94 0.32 6.81
N ARG A 48 -2.31 -0.96 6.68
CA ARG A 48 -2.90 -1.50 5.46
C ARG A 48 -4.29 -0.92 5.19
N ASN A 49 -5.15 -0.83 6.20
CA ASN A 49 -6.49 -0.26 6.04
C ASN A 49 -6.43 1.23 5.68
N ASP A 50 -5.52 1.97 6.31
CA ASP A 50 -5.29 3.39 6.03
C ASP A 50 -4.80 3.57 4.58
N TRP A 51 -3.86 2.74 4.12
CA TRP A 51 -3.39 2.74 2.73
C TRP A 51 -4.53 2.46 1.72
N ILE A 52 -5.39 1.47 2.00
CA ILE A 52 -6.54 1.15 1.14
C ILE A 52 -7.51 2.35 1.10
N ALA A 53 -7.83 2.94 2.24
CA ALA A 53 -8.74 4.08 2.34
C ALA A 53 -8.19 5.30 1.57
N THR A 54 -6.91 5.61 1.71
CA THR A 54 -6.25 6.70 0.97
C THR A 54 -6.29 6.45 -0.54
N ASN A 55 -5.96 5.24 -1.01
CA ASN A 55 -6.01 4.93 -2.44
C ASN A 55 -7.42 4.97 -3.01
N LYS A 56 -8.42 4.53 -2.24
CA LYS A 56 -9.83 4.63 -2.62
C LYS A 56 -10.25 6.09 -2.76
N ASN A 57 -9.91 6.94 -1.80
CA ASN A 57 -10.24 8.37 -1.84
C ASN A 57 -9.55 9.07 -3.01
N ASN A 58 -8.26 8.79 -3.23
CA ASN A 58 -7.52 9.32 -4.38
C ASN A 58 -8.18 8.88 -5.69
N CYS A 59 -8.52 7.60 -5.83
CA CYS A 59 -9.19 7.08 -7.02
C CYS A 59 -10.56 7.76 -7.27
N GLN A 60 -11.37 7.94 -6.23
CA GLN A 60 -12.66 8.63 -6.35
C GLN A 60 -12.49 10.09 -6.74
N SER A 61 -11.48 10.77 -6.19
CA SER A 61 -11.12 12.13 -6.59
C SER A 61 -10.74 12.19 -8.07
N TYR A 62 -9.85 11.30 -8.54
CA TYR A 62 -9.49 11.25 -9.96
C TYR A 62 -10.67 10.92 -10.87
N LYS A 63 -11.63 10.10 -10.42
CA LYS A 63 -12.84 9.78 -11.17
C LYS A 63 -13.70 11.02 -11.42
N SER A 64 -13.87 11.88 -10.42
CA SER A 64 -14.73 13.07 -10.51
C SER A 64 -14.08 14.25 -11.23
N VAL A 65 -12.75 14.32 -11.30
CA VAL A 65 -12.03 15.43 -11.94
C VAL A 65 -12.26 15.45 -13.46
N TYR A 66 -12.76 16.57 -13.96
CA TYR A 66 -12.73 16.92 -15.37
C TYR A 66 -11.42 17.64 -15.69
N PHE A 67 -10.80 17.33 -16.83
CA PHE A 67 -9.70 18.14 -17.34
C PHE A 67 -9.61 18.04 -18.87
N GLN A 68 -9.01 19.06 -19.46
CA GLN A 68 -8.63 19.08 -20.87
C GLN A 68 -7.28 19.74 -21.04
N GLY A 69 -6.48 19.28 -21.98
CA GLY A 69 -5.14 19.81 -22.20
C GLY A 69 -4.41 19.11 -23.33
N GLN A 70 -3.20 19.55 -23.61
CA GLN A 70 -2.33 18.94 -24.59
C GLN A 70 -1.30 18.05 -23.89
N ILE A 71 -1.00 16.90 -24.49
CA ILE A 71 0.08 16.04 -24.00
C ILE A 71 1.41 16.71 -24.33
N ASP A 72 2.13 17.17 -23.31
CA ASP A 72 3.47 17.74 -23.48
C ASP A 72 4.51 16.64 -23.62
N SER A 73 4.46 15.61 -22.76
CA SER A 73 5.46 14.55 -22.75
C SER A 73 4.88 13.22 -22.32
N THR A 74 5.55 12.15 -22.74
CA THR A 74 5.23 10.77 -22.38
C THR A 74 6.51 10.05 -22.01
N TYR A 75 6.48 9.23 -20.96
CA TYR A 75 7.61 8.41 -20.57
C TYR A 75 7.15 7.09 -19.96
N GLU A 76 8.05 6.11 -20.00
CA GLU A 76 7.88 4.82 -19.35
C GLU A 76 8.74 4.78 -18.10
N ASP A 77 8.10 4.62 -16.94
CA ASP A 77 8.79 4.45 -15.67
C ASP A 77 9.21 2.98 -15.51
N LYS A 78 10.48 2.72 -15.81
CA LYS A 78 11.08 1.38 -15.73
C LYS A 78 11.18 0.87 -14.31
N ASP A 79 11.31 1.76 -13.32
CA ASP A 79 11.45 1.38 -11.92
C ASP A 79 10.09 0.98 -11.32
N ASN A 80 9.02 1.55 -11.86
CA ASN A 80 7.65 1.28 -11.45
C ASN A 80 6.94 0.33 -12.43
N ARG A 81 7.51 -0.88 -12.62
CA ARG A 81 7.03 -1.97 -13.50
C ARG A 81 6.50 -1.48 -14.88
N TYR A 82 7.26 -0.65 -15.56
CA TYR A 82 6.92 -0.17 -16.90
C TYR A 82 5.61 0.64 -16.92
N LEU A 83 5.38 1.43 -15.87
CA LEU A 83 4.24 2.33 -15.79
C LEU A 83 4.40 3.43 -16.84
N PHE A 84 3.52 3.42 -17.84
CA PHE A 84 3.50 4.49 -18.82
C PHE A 84 2.78 5.72 -18.26
N THR A 85 3.40 6.89 -18.42
CA THR A 85 2.86 8.16 -17.93
C THR A 85 2.85 9.20 -19.05
N ALA A 86 1.72 9.91 -19.18
CA ALA A 86 1.56 11.09 -20.02
C ALA A 86 1.37 12.34 -19.15
N ILE A 87 2.16 13.37 -19.43
CA ILE A 87 2.04 14.70 -18.83
C ILE A 87 1.16 15.56 -19.74
N VAL A 88 0.08 16.07 -19.16
CA VAL A 88 -0.93 16.88 -19.83
C VAL A 88 -0.83 18.30 -19.30
N GLU A 89 -0.51 19.22 -20.18
CA GLU A 89 -0.53 20.65 -19.89
C GLU A 89 -1.91 21.22 -20.22
N SER A 90 -2.56 21.74 -19.19
CA SER A 90 -3.79 22.52 -19.30
C SER A 90 -3.46 24.00 -19.09
N ARG A 91 -4.44 24.88 -19.34
CA ARG A 91 -4.26 26.33 -19.25
C ARG A 91 -3.75 26.79 -17.89
N ASP A 92 -4.22 26.16 -16.82
CA ASP A 92 -3.99 26.59 -15.44
C ASP A 92 -3.31 25.51 -14.58
N SER A 93 -2.99 24.34 -15.15
CA SER A 93 -2.52 23.18 -14.38
C SER A 93 -1.84 22.13 -15.22
N ILE A 94 -0.98 21.35 -14.57
CA ILE A 94 -0.32 20.18 -15.16
C ILE A 94 -0.92 18.93 -14.51
N PHE A 95 -1.31 17.97 -15.34
CA PHE A 95 -1.85 16.68 -14.92
C PHE A 95 -0.95 15.55 -15.38
N SER A 96 -0.84 14.49 -14.58
CA SER A 96 -0.19 13.24 -14.97
C SER A 96 -1.24 12.14 -15.11
N ILE A 97 -1.26 11.46 -16.25
CA ILE A 97 -2.06 10.26 -16.47
C ILE A 97 -1.12 9.08 -16.54
N SER A 98 -1.27 8.13 -15.61
CA SER A 98 -0.45 6.93 -15.58
C SER A 98 -1.30 5.68 -15.80
N SER A 99 -0.80 4.74 -16.61
CA SER A 99 -1.49 3.48 -16.90
C SER A 99 -0.55 2.29 -16.91
N TRP A 100 -0.99 1.24 -16.21
CA TRP A 100 -0.30 -0.06 -16.12
C TRP A 100 -0.78 -1.08 -17.15
N TYR A 101 -1.94 -0.85 -17.78
CA TYR A 101 -2.77 -1.89 -18.43
C TYR A 101 -3.15 -1.56 -19.86
N ILE A 102 -2.24 -0.97 -20.60
CA ILE A 102 -2.46 -0.80 -22.02
C ILE A 102 -1.35 -1.59 -22.67
N ASP A 103 -1.69 -2.67 -23.38
CA ASP A 103 -0.71 -3.54 -24.04
C ASP A 103 0.21 -2.75 -24.99
N TYR A 104 -0.21 -1.54 -25.39
CA TYR A 104 0.58 -0.57 -26.17
C TYR A 104 0.24 0.88 -25.78
N PRO A 105 0.66 1.42 -24.62
CA PRO A 105 0.23 2.74 -24.12
C PRO A 105 0.60 3.89 -25.07
N GLU A 106 1.76 3.74 -25.73
CA GLU A 106 2.30 4.62 -26.75
C GLU A 106 1.42 4.72 -28.01
N ALA A 107 0.59 3.70 -28.26
CA ALA A 107 -0.36 3.73 -29.37
C ALA A 107 -1.53 4.71 -29.09
N TYR A 108 -1.76 5.04 -27.82
CA TYR A 108 -2.92 5.83 -27.39
C TYR A 108 -2.56 7.28 -27.11
N PHE A 109 -1.48 7.53 -26.36
CA PHE A 109 -1.05 8.86 -25.95
C PHE A 109 0.22 9.26 -26.69
N LYS A 110 0.16 10.35 -27.47
CA LYS A 110 1.34 10.91 -28.15
C LYS A 110 1.52 12.38 -27.78
N LYS A 111 2.77 12.84 -27.75
CA LYS A 111 3.09 14.27 -27.60
C LYS A 111 2.35 15.07 -28.67
N GLY A 112 1.69 16.14 -28.25
CA GLY A 112 0.89 17.02 -29.10
C GLY A 112 -0.58 16.63 -29.23
N ASP A 113 -0.98 15.42 -28.82
CA ASP A 113 -2.40 15.02 -28.79
C ASP A 113 -3.17 15.89 -27.78
N TYR A 114 -4.42 16.25 -28.11
CA TYR A 114 -5.30 16.94 -27.18
C TYR A 114 -6.21 15.92 -26.49
N ILE A 115 -6.25 15.95 -25.16
CA ILE A 115 -7.01 15.02 -24.35
C ILE A 115 -8.11 15.75 -23.58
N ILE A 116 -9.28 15.12 -23.49
CA ILE A 116 -10.41 15.56 -22.68
C ILE A 116 -10.86 14.37 -21.84
N LYS A 117 -10.82 14.52 -20.52
CA LYS A 117 -11.41 13.57 -19.58
C LYS A 117 -12.75 14.12 -19.11
N GLU A 118 -13.83 13.38 -19.33
CA GLU A 118 -15.15 13.75 -18.83
C GLU A 118 -15.24 13.54 -17.30
N ALA A 119 -16.09 14.35 -16.65
CA ALA A 119 -16.41 14.16 -15.24
C ALA A 119 -17.12 12.81 -15.02
N ASN A 120 -16.90 12.18 -13.86
CA ASN A 120 -17.56 10.93 -13.44
C ASN A 120 -17.18 9.66 -14.21
N GLY A 121 -15.98 9.61 -14.76
CA GLY A 121 -15.49 8.40 -15.41
C GLY A 121 -13.98 8.40 -15.64
N PHE A 122 -13.50 7.32 -16.24
CA PHE A 122 -12.16 7.20 -16.78
C PHE A 122 -12.22 7.05 -18.31
N ILE A 123 -13.11 7.84 -18.92
CA ILE A 123 -13.25 7.93 -20.36
C ILE A 123 -12.43 9.12 -20.83
N TYR A 124 -11.46 8.85 -21.69
CA TYR A 124 -10.61 9.86 -22.30
C TYR A 124 -10.98 9.98 -23.76
N LYS A 125 -11.22 11.21 -24.20
CA LYS A 125 -11.36 11.58 -25.61
C LYS A 125 -10.03 12.15 -26.07
N ILE A 126 -9.39 11.51 -27.05
CA ILE A 126 -8.12 11.97 -27.63
C ILE A 126 -8.39 12.50 -29.02
N ILE A 127 -7.90 13.69 -29.31
CA ILE A 127 -8.00 14.39 -30.60
C ILE A 127 -6.59 14.57 -31.14
N ARG A 128 -6.34 14.12 -32.37
CA ARG A 128 -5.01 14.14 -33.00
C ARG A 128 -4.95 15.14 -34.15
N PRO A 129 -4.44 16.36 -33.94
CA PRO A 129 -4.46 17.39 -35.00
C PRO A 129 -3.64 17.01 -36.24
N GLN A 130 -2.61 16.16 -36.09
CA GLN A 130 -1.60 15.90 -37.12
C GLN A 130 -1.91 14.76 -38.10
N GLN A 131 -2.80 13.83 -37.78
CA GLN A 131 -3.03 12.62 -38.63
C GLN A 131 -4.40 12.61 -39.32
N SER A 132 -5.42 13.15 -38.66
CA SER A 132 -6.84 13.19 -39.04
C SER A 132 -7.55 13.56 -37.74
N SER A 133 -8.67 14.27 -37.77
CA SER A 133 -9.43 14.65 -36.56
C SER A 133 -10.11 13.45 -35.88
N ASP A 134 -9.42 12.31 -35.81
CA ASP A 134 -9.91 11.08 -35.22
C ASP A 134 -10.03 11.28 -33.72
N THR A 135 -11.22 10.97 -33.24
CA THR A 135 -11.53 10.93 -31.82
C THR A 135 -11.39 9.49 -31.35
N ILE A 136 -10.40 9.23 -30.49
CA ILE A 136 -10.28 7.94 -29.82
C ILE A 136 -10.90 8.04 -28.44
N ARG A 137 -11.86 7.17 -28.14
CA ARG A 137 -12.44 7.01 -26.80
C ARG A 137 -11.80 5.82 -26.12
N ILE A 138 -11.04 6.09 -25.07
CA ILE A 138 -10.45 5.05 -24.23
C ILE A 138 -11.25 5.01 -22.94
N LYS A 139 -11.98 3.92 -22.73
CA LYS A 139 -12.57 3.62 -21.44
C LYS A 139 -11.55 2.79 -20.66
N SER A 140 -10.96 3.39 -19.63
CA SER A 140 -10.21 2.62 -18.66
C SER A 140 -11.22 2.01 -17.68
N ASP A 141 -11.31 0.68 -17.62
CA ASP A 141 -12.13 -0.04 -16.64
C ASP A 141 -11.47 0.01 -15.24
N PHE A 142 -11.13 1.22 -14.80
CA PHE A 142 -10.47 1.46 -13.53
C PHE A 142 -11.49 1.32 -12.40
N ASP A 143 -11.55 0.12 -11.83
CA ASP A 143 -12.34 -0.16 -10.63
C ASP A 143 -11.60 0.34 -9.39
N CYS A 144 -12.10 1.41 -8.75
CA CYS A 144 -11.53 1.91 -7.50
C CYS A 144 -11.55 0.88 -6.35
N ASN A 145 -12.35 -0.18 -6.47
CA ASN A 145 -12.40 -1.30 -5.53
C ASN A 145 -11.49 -2.47 -5.95
N ARG A 146 -10.69 -2.34 -7.02
CA ARG A 146 -9.79 -3.39 -7.50
C ARG A 146 -8.86 -3.92 -6.41
N TRP A 147 -8.35 -3.02 -5.57
CA TRP A 147 -7.45 -3.36 -4.46
C TRP A 147 -8.14 -4.22 -3.37
N GLU A 148 -9.47 -4.15 -3.30
CA GLU A 148 -10.27 -5.01 -2.41
C GLU A 148 -10.51 -6.41 -3.02
N LYS A 149 -10.45 -6.54 -4.36
CA LYS A 149 -10.74 -7.78 -5.10
C LYS A 149 -9.56 -8.77 -5.20
N HIS A 150 -8.31 -8.29 -5.16
CA HIS A 150 -7.10 -9.15 -5.14
C HIS A 150 -6.80 -9.72 -3.74
N ARG A 151 -7.84 -9.86 -2.90
CA ARG A 151 -7.76 -10.25 -1.50
C ARG A 151 -8.03 -11.76 -1.28
N LYS A 152 -7.81 -12.58 -2.29
CA LYS A 152 -7.87 -14.05 -2.18
C LYS A 152 -6.47 -14.63 -2.14
#